data_AF-A0A6I7W3S2-F1
#
_entry.id   AF-A0A6I7W3S2-F1
#
_cell.length_a   1.000
_cell.length_b   1.000
_cell.length_c   1.000
_cell.angle_alpha   90.00
_cell.angle_beta   90.00
_cell.angle_gamma   90.00
#
_symmetry.space_group_name_H-M   'P 1'
#
loop_
_entity.id
_entity.type
_entity.pdbx_description
1 polymer ?
#
loop_
_entity_poly.entity_id
_entity_poly.type
_entity_poly.pdbx_seq_one_letter_code
_entity_poly.pdbx_strand_id
1 'polypeptide(L)'
;MDTKISQINPGERGRLSDLIKHFGVEASYDELLNAPSIKGVPGGGNDMEGLIAYSKSVCRAYEISRTIVDEQLESIVKGNVINPVRDWLSGIERSKTNNPVHELVDNLPVEDKEWVKVALYRWLIQCCAAADMSKHEGKHPNSVYKYENVLVLGGDNGLHKSSFIKYLLPTE
;
A
#
# COMPACT_ATOMS: atom_id res chain seq x y z
N MET A 1 -17.34 -5.40 -27.85
CA MET A 1 -17.06 -6.86 -27.82
C MET A 1 -17.39 -7.32 -26.42
N ASP A 2 -18.60 -7.85 -26.26
CA ASP A 2 -19.13 -8.27 -24.97
C ASP A 2 -18.49 -9.58 -24.54
N THR A 3 -17.59 -9.50 -23.56
CA THR A 3 -17.08 -10.68 -22.87
C THR A 3 -18.21 -11.21 -21.99
N LYS A 4 -18.86 -12.29 -22.44
CA LYS A 4 -19.83 -13.04 -21.64
C LYS A 4 -19.17 -13.45 -20.32
N ILE A 5 -19.58 -12.77 -19.26
CA ILE A 5 -19.33 -13.19 -17.88
C ILE A 5 -20.13 -14.48 -17.71
N SER A 6 -19.46 -15.63 -17.78
CA SER A 6 -20.05 -16.91 -17.42
C SER A 6 -20.60 -16.80 -16.01
N GLN A 7 -21.89 -17.12 -15.86
CA GLN A 7 -22.53 -17.28 -14.57
C GLN A 7 -21.89 -18.48 -13.86
N ILE A 8 -20.93 -18.21 -12.99
CA ILE A 8 -20.26 -19.23 -12.16
C ILE A 8 -20.69 -19.03 -10.71
N ASN A 9 -21.06 -20.12 -10.06
CA ASN A 9 -21.67 -20.15 -8.73
C ASN A 9 -20.84 -19.36 -7.69
N PRO A 10 -21.44 -18.44 -6.92
CA PRO A 10 -20.77 -17.67 -5.87
C PRO A 10 -20.03 -18.54 -4.83
N GLY A 11 -20.44 -19.80 -4.67
CA GLY A 11 -19.89 -20.74 -3.69
C GLY A 11 -18.49 -21.28 -4.00
N GLU A 12 -18.11 -21.45 -5.27
CA GLU A 12 -16.81 -22.06 -5.61
C GLU A 12 -15.65 -21.06 -5.50
N ARG A 13 -15.92 -19.79 -5.80
CA ARG A 13 -14.98 -18.67 -5.58
C ARG A 13 -14.63 -18.51 -4.10
N GLY A 14 -15.65 -18.59 -3.22
CA GLY A 14 -15.47 -18.56 -1.77
C GLY A 14 -14.62 -19.73 -1.29
N ARG A 15 -14.92 -20.94 -1.75
CA ARG A 15 -14.14 -22.15 -1.42
C ARG A 15 -12.68 -22.05 -1.82
N LEU A 16 -12.36 -21.51 -3.01
CA LEU A 16 -10.98 -21.32 -3.43
C LEU A 16 -10.25 -20.30 -2.52
N SER A 17 -10.89 -19.18 -2.19
CA SER A 17 -10.32 -18.18 -1.27
C SER A 17 -10.06 -18.79 0.13
N ASP A 18 -11.03 -19.53 0.67
CA ASP A 18 -10.91 -20.15 2.00
C ASP A 18 -9.82 -21.22 2.03
N LEU A 19 -9.69 -21.99 0.95
CA LEU A 19 -8.65 -23.00 0.79
C LEU A 19 -7.25 -22.38 0.77
N ILE A 20 -7.04 -21.34 -0.04
CA ILE A 20 -5.76 -20.63 -0.12
C ILE A 20 -5.36 -20.04 1.24
N LYS A 21 -6.33 -19.44 1.96
CA LYS A 21 -6.12 -18.95 3.32
C LYS A 21 -5.81 -20.07 4.32
N HIS A 22 -6.49 -21.22 4.22
CA HIS A 22 -6.25 -22.37 5.09
C HIS A 22 -4.81 -22.89 5.00
N PHE A 23 -4.20 -22.80 3.81
CA PHE A 23 -2.80 -23.18 3.60
C PHE A 23 -1.79 -22.07 3.92
N GLY A 24 -2.23 -20.94 4.49
CA GLY A 24 -1.34 -19.84 4.91
C GLY A 24 -0.79 -19.01 3.75
N VAL A 25 -1.42 -19.09 2.58
CA VAL A 25 -1.03 -18.26 1.43
C VAL A 25 -1.78 -16.95 1.49
N GLU A 26 -1.02 -15.85 1.57
CA GLU A 26 -1.55 -14.49 1.51
C GLU A 26 -1.37 -13.96 0.09
N ALA A 27 -2.47 -13.77 -0.62
CA ALA A 27 -2.46 -13.22 -1.97
C ALA A 27 -3.37 -11.98 -2.02
N SER A 28 -2.77 -10.86 -2.38
CA SER A 28 -3.39 -9.54 -2.36
C SER A 28 -2.85 -8.68 -3.51
N TYR A 29 -3.51 -7.57 -3.78
CA TYR A 29 -3.09 -6.61 -4.80
C TYR A 29 -2.59 -5.34 -4.12
N ASP A 30 -1.31 -5.01 -4.30
CA ASP A 30 -0.73 -3.77 -3.78
C ASP A 30 -1.08 -2.62 -4.72
N GLU A 31 -1.91 -1.69 -4.25
CA GLU A 31 -2.34 -0.55 -5.07
C GLU A 31 -1.24 0.48 -5.34
N LEU A 32 -0.19 0.55 -4.51
CA LEU A 32 0.93 1.47 -4.70
C LEU A 32 1.93 0.93 -5.72
N LEU A 33 2.23 -0.37 -5.68
CA LEU A 33 3.11 -1.03 -6.66
C LEU A 33 2.37 -1.43 -7.95
N ASN A 34 1.03 -1.36 -7.94
CA ASN A 34 0.18 -1.79 -9.04
C ASN A 34 0.45 -3.26 -9.44
N ALA A 35 0.75 -4.10 -8.44
CA ALA A 35 1.24 -5.47 -8.63
C ALA A 35 0.69 -6.44 -7.56
N PRO A 36 0.61 -7.75 -7.86
CA PRO A 36 0.27 -8.77 -6.88
C PRO A 36 1.33 -8.85 -5.77
N SER A 37 0.88 -8.86 -4.51
CA SER A 37 1.67 -9.17 -3.33
C SER A 37 1.28 -10.55 -2.82
N ILE A 38 2.20 -11.50 -2.98
CA ILE A 38 1.98 -12.92 -2.70
C ILE A 38 3.02 -13.38 -1.68
N LYS A 39 2.58 -14.01 -0.60
CA LYS A 39 3.43 -14.55 0.46
C LYS A 39 2.97 -15.93 0.88
N GLY A 40 3.92 -16.74 1.36
CA GLY A 40 3.62 -18.02 1.99
C GLY A 40 3.32 -19.15 1.01
N VAL A 41 3.64 -19.02 -0.29
CA VAL A 41 3.48 -20.12 -1.24
C VAL A 41 4.48 -21.24 -0.93
N PRO A 42 4.02 -22.45 -0.56
CA PRO A 42 4.92 -23.55 -0.28
C PRO A 42 5.74 -23.91 -1.52
N GLY A 43 7.07 -23.92 -1.38
CA GLY A 43 8.01 -24.19 -2.47
C GLY A 43 8.66 -22.95 -3.10
N GLY A 44 8.38 -21.74 -2.61
CA GLY A 44 9.19 -20.54 -2.91
C GLY A 44 8.77 -19.71 -4.14
N GLY A 45 7.64 -20.04 -4.78
CA GLY A 45 7.07 -19.24 -5.88
C GLY A 45 6.13 -18.15 -5.37
N ASN A 46 6.68 -17.05 -4.83
CA ASN A 46 5.92 -15.89 -4.35
C ASN A 46 5.48 -14.96 -5.51
N ASP A 47 5.04 -15.54 -6.62
CA ASP A 47 4.55 -14.88 -7.82
C ASP A 47 3.23 -15.51 -8.28
N MET A 48 2.58 -14.89 -9.27
CA MET A 48 1.28 -15.38 -9.74
C MET A 48 1.37 -16.77 -10.35
N GLU A 49 2.48 -17.11 -11.03
CA GLU A 49 2.68 -18.43 -11.64
C GLU A 49 2.82 -19.52 -10.58
N GLY A 50 3.61 -19.26 -9.53
CA GLY A 50 3.76 -20.12 -8.37
C GLY A 50 2.43 -20.30 -7.63
N LEU A 51 1.67 -19.22 -7.45
CA LEU A 51 0.34 -19.27 -6.84
C LEU A 51 -0.65 -20.10 -7.67
N ILE A 52 -0.65 -19.97 -9.00
CA ILE A 52 -1.49 -20.77 -9.91
C ILE A 52 -1.10 -22.24 -9.81
N ALA A 53 0.18 -22.56 -9.90
CA ALA A 53 0.68 -23.94 -9.85
C ALA A 53 0.34 -24.60 -8.52
N TYR A 54 0.56 -23.89 -7.41
CA TYR A 54 0.21 -24.35 -6.07
C TYR A 54 -1.30 -24.55 -5.92
N SER A 55 -2.10 -23.54 -6.29
CA SER A 55 -3.57 -23.61 -6.20
C SER A 55 -4.13 -24.77 -7.02
N LYS A 56 -3.61 -25.03 -8.23
CA LYS A 56 -4.00 -26.21 -9.03
C LYS A 56 -3.66 -27.54 -8.36
N SER A 57 -2.51 -27.61 -7.67
CA SER A 57 -2.10 -28.79 -6.91
C SER A 57 -3.05 -29.04 -5.73
N VAL A 58 -3.40 -27.99 -4.98
CA VAL A 58 -4.33 -28.09 -3.85
C VAL A 58 -5.75 -28.41 -4.33
N CYS A 59 -6.24 -27.77 -5.40
CA CYS A 59 -7.55 -28.10 -5.98
C CYS A 59 -7.66 -29.56 -6.39
N ARG A 60 -6.57 -30.18 -6.87
CA ARG A 60 -6.53 -31.62 -7.18
C ARG A 60 -6.74 -32.49 -5.93
N ALA A 61 -6.24 -32.07 -4.77
CA ALA A 61 -6.38 -32.81 -3.52
C ALA A 61 -7.79 -32.69 -2.89
N TYR A 62 -8.53 -31.63 -3.22
CA TYR A 62 -9.85 -31.33 -2.66
C TYR A 62 -11.00 -31.45 -3.68
N GLU A 63 -10.77 -32.10 -4.82
CA GLU A 63 -11.76 -32.31 -5.90
C GLU A 63 -12.38 -31.01 -6.44
N ILE A 64 -11.66 -29.88 -6.34
CA ILE A 64 -12.07 -28.60 -6.90
C ILE A 64 -11.60 -28.52 -8.36
N SER A 65 -12.44 -27.97 -9.24
CA SER A 65 -12.11 -27.78 -10.65
C SER A 65 -10.86 -26.89 -10.79
N ARG A 66 -9.83 -27.38 -11.49
CA ARG A 66 -8.61 -26.60 -11.77
C ARG A 66 -8.88 -25.39 -12.65
N THR A 67 -9.93 -25.43 -13.46
CA THR A 67 -10.35 -24.32 -14.32
C THR A 67 -10.71 -23.08 -13.50
N ILE A 68 -11.22 -23.25 -12.28
CA ILE A 68 -11.56 -22.10 -11.43
C ILE A 68 -10.34 -21.31 -10.99
N VAL A 69 -9.17 -21.96 -10.89
CA VAL A 69 -7.91 -21.28 -10.59
C VAL A 69 -7.53 -20.36 -11.75
N ASP A 70 -7.61 -20.86 -12.98
CA ASP A 70 -7.28 -20.08 -14.18
C ASP A 70 -8.27 -18.92 -14.41
N GLU A 71 -9.55 -19.13 -14.09
CA GLU A 71 -10.60 -18.14 -14.36
C GLU A 71 -10.79 -17.09 -13.24
N GLN A 72 -10.59 -17.46 -11.97
CA GLN A 72 -10.98 -16.63 -10.82
C GLN A 72 -9.83 -16.16 -9.95
N LEU A 73 -8.68 -16.85 -9.93
CA LEU A 73 -7.60 -16.53 -8.98
C LEU A 73 -7.14 -15.07 -9.12
N GLU A 74 -6.91 -14.61 -10.35
CA GLU A 74 -6.52 -13.21 -10.59
C GLU A 74 -7.59 -12.22 -10.11
N SER A 75 -8.86 -12.53 -10.31
CA SER A 75 -9.98 -11.71 -9.83
C SER A 75 -10.10 -11.72 -8.30
N ILE A 76 -9.76 -12.83 -7.64
CA ILE A 76 -9.72 -12.94 -6.18
C ILE A 76 -8.59 -12.06 -5.63
N VAL A 77 -7.39 -12.15 -6.21
CA VAL A 77 -6.22 -11.35 -5.81
C VAL A 77 -6.50 -9.86 -6.00
N LYS A 78 -7.03 -9.46 -7.17
CA LYS A 78 -7.43 -8.06 -7.44
C LYS A 78 -8.59 -7.58 -6.57
N GLY A 79 -9.41 -8.48 -6.05
CA GLY A 79 -10.48 -8.14 -5.09
C GLY A 79 -9.95 -7.84 -3.69
N ASN A 80 -8.79 -8.38 -3.33
CA ASN A 80 -8.13 -8.16 -2.05
C ASN A 80 -7.06 -7.06 -2.16
N VAL A 81 -7.52 -5.82 -2.37
CA VAL A 81 -6.62 -4.67 -2.48
C VAL A 81 -6.07 -4.30 -1.11
N ILE A 82 -4.74 -4.19 -1.02
CA ILE A 82 -4.03 -3.74 0.17
C ILE A 82 -3.23 -2.47 -0.13
N ASN A 83 -2.95 -1.72 0.93
CA ASN A 83 -2.08 -0.57 0.90
C ASN A 83 -1.12 -0.66 2.10
N PRO A 84 0.06 -1.28 1.91
CA PRO A 84 0.97 -1.53 3.04
C PRO A 84 1.37 -0.26 3.78
N VAL A 85 1.49 0.87 3.06
CA VAL A 85 1.87 2.15 3.66
C VAL A 85 0.75 2.67 4.55
N ARG A 86 -0.50 2.64 4.08
CA ARG A 86 -1.66 3.02 4.89
C ARG A 86 -1.80 2.13 6.11
N ASP A 87 -1.66 0.82 5.93
CA ASP A 87 -1.80 -0.16 7.01
C ASP A 87 -0.71 0.08 8.07
N TRP A 88 0.53 0.35 7.66
CA TRP A 88 1.61 0.75 8.56
C TRP A 88 1.32 2.06 9.30
N LEU A 89 0.88 3.11 8.57
CA LEU A 89 0.53 4.40 9.17
C LEU A 89 -0.60 4.30 10.19
N SER A 90 -1.56 3.38 9.98
CA SER A 90 -2.69 3.15 10.88
C SER A 90 -2.27 2.63 12.27
N GLY A 91 -1.11 1.96 12.35
CA GLY A 91 -0.53 1.47 13.59
C GLY A 91 0.30 2.49 14.36
N ILE A 92 0.50 3.70 13.80
CA ILE A 92 1.32 4.73 14.44
C ILE A 92 0.45 5.53 15.41
N GLU A 93 0.67 5.30 16.70
CA GLU A 93 0.07 6.13 17.74
C GLU A 93 0.90 7.39 17.99
N ARG A 94 0.20 8.49 18.25
CA ARG A 94 0.82 9.77 18.52
C ARG A 94 1.44 9.74 19.93
N SER A 95 2.77 9.82 20.00
CA SER A 95 3.52 9.78 21.27
C SER A 95 3.46 11.06 22.10
N LYS A 96 3.16 12.22 21.47
CA LYS A 96 3.13 13.54 22.12
C LYS A 96 1.92 14.35 21.68
N THR A 97 1.35 15.14 22.60
CA THR A 97 0.21 16.04 22.33
C THR A 97 0.59 17.25 21.48
N ASN A 98 1.85 17.69 21.55
CA ASN A 98 2.34 18.85 20.79
C ASN A 98 2.32 18.60 19.28
N ASN A 99 2.22 19.68 18.51
CA ASN A 99 2.16 19.64 17.06
C ASN A 99 3.56 19.38 16.46
N PRO A 100 3.81 18.20 15.88
CA PRO A 100 5.16 17.80 15.45
C PRO A 100 5.69 18.65 14.29
N VAL A 101 4.80 19.16 13.43
CA VAL A 101 5.18 20.07 12.33
C VAL A 101 5.69 21.40 12.89
N HIS A 102 5.00 21.94 13.90
CA HIS A 102 5.42 23.19 14.52
C HIS A 102 6.74 23.01 15.27
N GLU A 103 6.86 21.94 16.07
CA GLU A 103 8.12 21.65 16.76
C GLU A 103 9.29 21.50 15.78
N LEU A 104 9.10 20.81 14.65
CA LEU A 104 10.13 20.69 13.64
C LEU A 104 10.52 22.06 13.07
N VAL A 105 9.56 22.85 12.59
CA VAL A 105 9.85 24.15 11.95
C VAL A 105 10.44 25.15 12.93
N ASP A 106 9.99 25.14 14.18
CA ASP A 106 10.50 26.05 15.20
C ASP A 106 11.98 25.76 15.54
N ASN A 107 12.47 24.54 15.30
CA ASN A 107 13.88 24.16 15.44
C ASN A 107 14.72 24.35 14.16
N LEU A 108 14.11 24.67 13.02
CA LEU A 108 14.86 24.90 11.78
C LEU A 108 15.48 26.31 11.75
N PRO A 109 16.73 26.46 11.26
CA PRO A 109 17.39 27.75 11.08
C PRO A 109 16.88 28.42 9.80
N VAL A 110 15.59 28.78 9.77
CA VAL A 110 14.92 29.44 8.65
C VAL A 110 14.40 30.81 9.08
N GLU A 111 14.44 31.78 8.17
CA GLU A 111 14.01 33.16 8.45
C GLU A 111 12.48 33.25 8.59
N ASP A 112 11.74 32.69 7.63
CA ASP A 112 10.28 32.72 7.62
C ASP A 112 9.66 31.39 8.07
N LYS A 113 9.54 31.24 9.40
CA LYS A 113 8.95 30.03 10.00
C LYS A 113 7.48 29.83 9.65
N GLU A 114 6.71 30.91 9.52
CA GLU A 114 5.28 30.80 9.22
C GLU A 114 5.04 30.32 7.79
N TRP A 115 5.82 30.85 6.83
CA TRP A 115 5.81 30.34 5.46
C TRP A 115 6.23 28.86 5.39
N VAL A 116 7.30 28.49 6.10
CA VAL A 116 7.79 27.10 6.12
C VAL A 116 6.74 26.16 6.71
N LYS A 117 6.00 26.56 7.75
CA LYS A 117 4.86 25.78 8.28
C LYS A 117 3.81 25.54 7.20
N VAL A 118 3.40 26.59 6.47
CA VAL A 118 2.42 26.48 5.38
C VAL A 118 2.92 25.53 4.28
N ALA A 119 4.18 25.69 3.85
CA ALA A 119 4.79 24.84 2.82
C ALA A 119 4.84 23.37 3.27
N LEU A 120 5.28 23.11 4.51
CA LEU A 120 5.39 21.76 5.04
C LEU A 120 4.03 21.09 5.20
N TYR A 121 3.00 21.82 5.66
CA TYR A 121 1.65 21.29 5.72
C TYR A 121 1.10 20.91 4.35
N ARG A 122 1.26 21.79 3.36
CA ARG A 122 0.81 21.50 1.98
C ARG A 122 1.49 20.26 1.43
N TRP A 123 2.79 20.13 1.67
CA TRP A 123 3.56 18.96 1.24
C TRP A 123 3.12 17.68 1.96
N LEU A 124 3.03 17.69 3.29
CA LEU A 124 2.63 16.52 4.10
C LEU A 124 1.20 16.05 3.79
N ILE A 125 0.23 16.97 3.64
CA ILE A 125 -1.14 16.63 3.26
C ILE A 125 -1.16 15.88 1.92
N GLN A 126 -0.30 16.30 0.99
CA GLN A 126 -0.19 15.69 -0.33
C GLN A 126 0.52 14.34 -0.29
N CYS A 127 1.54 14.18 0.56
CA CYS A 127 2.13 12.88 0.86
C CYS A 127 1.08 11.90 1.42
N CYS A 128 0.25 12.33 2.37
CA CYS A 128 -0.84 11.51 2.91
C CYS A 128 -1.88 11.17 1.83
N ALA A 129 -2.28 12.15 1.01
CA ALA A 129 -3.23 11.92 -0.08
C ALA A 129 -2.70 10.94 -1.13
N ALA A 130 -1.41 11.03 -1.49
CA ALA A 130 -0.78 10.09 -2.41
C ALA A 130 -0.64 8.69 -1.80
N ALA A 131 -0.24 8.61 -0.52
CA ALA A 131 -0.06 7.33 0.18
C ALA A 131 -1.38 6.55 0.32
N ASP A 132 -2.50 7.22 0.55
CA ASP A 132 -3.82 6.60 0.74
C ASP A 132 -4.72 6.64 -0.53
N MET A 133 -4.16 7.00 -1.69
CA MET A 133 -4.92 7.12 -2.94
C MET A 133 -6.12 8.07 -2.87
N SER A 134 -6.05 9.08 -2.00
CA SER A 134 -7.15 10.01 -1.68
C SER A 134 -8.45 9.29 -1.30
N LYS A 135 -8.39 8.20 -0.53
CA LYS A 135 -9.58 7.41 -0.14
C LYS A 135 -10.03 7.65 1.31
N HIS A 136 -9.23 8.36 2.12
CA HIS A 136 -9.44 8.55 3.55
C HIS A 136 -10.73 9.30 3.85
N GLU A 137 -11.40 8.90 4.93
CA GLU A 137 -12.55 9.61 5.47
C GLU A 137 -12.10 10.97 6.04
N GLY A 138 -12.76 12.06 5.64
CA GLY A 138 -12.34 13.42 6.02
C GLY A 138 -11.22 14.01 5.15
N LYS A 139 -10.92 13.41 4.00
CA LYS A 139 -10.01 14.01 3.00
C LYS A 139 -10.47 15.40 2.57
N HIS A 140 -9.51 16.26 2.26
CA HIS A 140 -9.79 17.57 1.67
C HIS A 140 -10.45 17.39 0.28
N PRO A 141 -11.48 18.18 -0.10
CA PRO A 141 -12.20 18.00 -1.37
C PRO A 141 -11.30 18.02 -2.62
N ASN A 142 -10.21 18.78 -2.56
CA ASN A 142 -9.24 18.90 -3.65
C ASN A 142 -8.06 17.92 -3.53
N SER A 143 -8.15 16.86 -2.71
CA SER A 143 -7.08 15.87 -2.58
C SER A 143 -6.93 15.08 -3.87
N VAL A 144 -5.75 15.14 -4.49
CA VAL A 144 -5.41 14.38 -5.69
C VAL A 144 -4.35 13.35 -5.33
N TYR A 145 -4.53 12.10 -5.76
CA TYR A 145 -3.62 10.99 -5.44
C TYR A 145 -2.36 11.00 -6.33
N LYS A 146 -1.68 12.14 -6.41
CA LYS A 146 -0.51 12.27 -7.29
C LYS A 146 0.70 12.85 -6.55
N TYR A 147 1.87 12.37 -6.93
CA TYR A 147 3.15 12.87 -6.47
C TYR A 147 3.56 14.15 -7.21
N GLU A 148 2.74 15.20 -7.14
CA GLU A 148 2.98 16.46 -7.88
C GLU A 148 3.84 17.46 -7.10
N ASN A 149 3.95 17.32 -5.78
CA ASN A 149 4.72 18.25 -4.94
C ASN A 149 6.09 17.69 -4.55
N VAL A 150 7.12 18.47 -4.84
CA VAL A 150 8.50 18.19 -4.44
C VAL A 150 8.90 19.15 -3.32
N LEU A 151 9.33 18.61 -2.18
CA LEU A 151 9.95 19.41 -1.13
C LEU A 151 11.43 19.62 -1.46
N VAL A 152 11.83 20.87 -1.63
CA VAL A 152 13.22 21.25 -1.89
C VAL A 152 13.84 21.84 -0.62
N LEU A 153 14.89 21.19 -0.12
CA LEU A 153 15.67 21.67 1.02
C LEU A 153 16.90 22.46 0.50
N GLY A 154 16.78 23.78 0.47
CA GLY A 154 17.86 24.69 0.08
C GLY A 154 18.58 25.30 1.29
N GLY A 155 19.85 25.69 1.10
CA GLY A 155 20.64 26.41 2.11
C GLY A 155 22.12 26.07 2.04
N ASP A 156 22.93 26.74 2.85
CA ASP A 156 24.39 26.59 2.87
C ASP A 156 24.85 25.18 3.29
N ASN A 157 26.10 24.87 2.93
CA ASN A 157 26.76 23.65 3.36
C ASN A 157 26.90 23.63 4.89
N GLY A 158 26.77 22.44 5.49
CA GLY A 158 26.88 22.27 6.95
C GLY A 158 25.55 22.39 7.73
N LEU A 159 24.44 22.78 7.10
CA LEU A 159 23.12 22.89 7.74
C LEU A 159 22.38 21.55 7.96
N HIS A 160 23.11 20.44 8.09
CA HIS A 160 22.56 19.11 8.39
C HIS A 160 21.40 18.61 7.49
N LYS A 161 21.19 19.19 6.30
CA LYS A 161 20.11 18.79 5.36
C LYS A 161 20.11 17.30 5.06
N SER A 162 21.30 16.74 4.80
CA SER A 162 21.47 15.31 4.56
C SER A 162 21.24 14.46 5.82
N SER A 163 21.66 14.95 6.98
CA SER A 163 21.42 14.25 8.26
C SER A 163 19.93 14.22 8.62
N PHE A 164 19.21 15.30 8.34
CA PHE A 164 17.75 15.37 8.52
C PHE A 164 17.03 14.32 7.67
N ILE A 165 17.33 14.24 6.36
CA ILE A 165 16.74 13.21 5.49
C ILE A 165 17.13 11.80 5.96
N LYS A 166 18.39 11.57 6.31
CA LYS A 166 18.84 10.27 6.83
C LYS A 166 18.12 9.85 8.12
N TYR A 167 17.74 10.80 8.97
CA TYR A 167 16.99 10.51 10.18
C TYR A 167 15.51 10.14 9.90
N LEU A 168 14.95 10.64 8.80
CA LEU A 168 13.59 10.28 8.37
C LEU A 168 13.51 8.90 7.70
N LEU A 169 14.62 8.45 7.11
CA LEU A 169 14.68 7.13 6.48
C LEU A 169 14.76 6.04 7.56
N PRO A 170 14.10 4.89 7.36
CA PRO A 170 14.25 3.75 8.24
C PRO A 170 15.74 3.37 8.33
N THR A 171 16.16 2.96 9.52
CA THR A 171 17.47 2.34 9.70
C THR A 171 17.45 0.98 9.01
N GLU A 172 18.43 0.72 8.15
CA GLU A 172 18.61 -0.61 7.52
C GLU A 172 18.74 -1.72 8.56
#